data_AF-A0A346YQT3-F1
#
_entry.id   AF-A0A346YQT3-F1
#
_cell.length_a   1.000
_cell.length_b   1.000
_cell.length_c   1.000
_cell.angle_alpha   90.00
_cell.angle_beta   90.00
_cell.angle_gamma   90.00
#
_symmetry.space_group_name_H-M   'P 1'
#
loop_
_entity.id
_entity.type
_entity.pdbx_description
1 polymer ?
#
loop_
_entity_poly.entity_id
_entity_poly.type
_entity_poly.pdbx_seq_one_letter_code
_entity_poly.pdbx_strand_id
1 'polypeptide(L)'
;MEASGDLITGIAFGEFGAIISAIAALGTAAFGLVDSSKAFKGGISNVGYGFIKAALKPFEPALRVIDHDDPYAVAKANWLNGLPPGDQKAIVRNLIRLGFNSQTAPGLAELVLPENRDLLTDIARKIEQGDTPSEAELAVLARFDAIIDARLDAAFERADQKFRNTARVAAAGVAIVLGEAGAMFVYQSAGAEVLLLGLLVGVIAVPVAPIAKDLASAVSTAVMTFKTIRR
;
A
#
# COMPACT_ATOMS: atom_id res chain seq x y z
N MET A 1 40.54 -17.89 34.51
CA MET A 1 39.49 -16.88 34.29
C MET A 1 39.77 -16.22 32.95
N GLU A 2 39.67 -16.98 31.86
CA GLU A 2 40.23 -16.62 30.55
C GLU A 2 39.47 -17.35 29.42
N ALA A 3 38.13 -17.29 29.46
CA ALA A 3 37.27 -17.93 28.44
C ALA A 3 36.22 -16.96 27.85
N SER A 4 36.13 -15.73 28.35
CA SER A 4 35.14 -14.73 27.91
C SER A 4 35.68 -13.82 26.79
N GLY A 5 36.99 -13.86 26.50
CA GLY A 5 37.63 -13.00 25.50
C GLY A 5 37.47 -13.48 24.06
N ASP A 6 37.26 -14.79 23.85
CA ASP A 6 37.29 -15.40 22.52
C ASP A 6 35.93 -15.49 21.81
N LEU A 7 34.83 -15.32 22.55
CA LEU A 7 33.49 -15.35 21.94
C LEU A 7 33.20 -14.09 21.10
N ILE A 8 33.86 -12.96 21.40
CA ILE A 8 33.67 -11.68 20.71
C ILE A 8 34.65 -11.51 19.53
N THR A 9 35.78 -12.22 19.53
CA THR A 9 36.77 -12.20 18.45
C THR A 9 36.43 -13.12 17.27
N GLY A 10 35.50 -14.07 17.44
CA GLY A 10 35.16 -15.09 16.44
C GLY A 10 34.15 -14.69 15.36
N ILE A 11 33.37 -13.61 15.53
CA ILE A 11 32.54 -13.07 14.44
C ILE A 11 33.45 -12.18 13.60
N ALA A 12 33.92 -12.66 12.46
CA ALA A 12 34.70 -11.83 11.55
C ALA A 12 33.80 -10.66 11.12
N PHE A 13 34.21 -9.42 11.36
CA PHE A 13 33.32 -8.25 11.23
C PHE A 13 32.62 -8.05 9.86
N GLY A 14 33.16 -8.65 8.79
CA GLY A 14 32.47 -8.73 7.49
C GLY A 14 31.23 -9.61 7.50
N GLU A 15 31.19 -10.62 8.38
CA GLU A 15 30.06 -11.51 8.60
C GLU A 15 28.87 -10.76 9.20
N PHE A 16 29.06 -9.75 10.04
CA PHE A 16 27.94 -8.99 10.61
C PHE A 16 27.18 -8.18 9.54
N GLY A 17 27.90 -7.52 8.63
CA GLY A 17 27.31 -6.85 7.48
C GLY A 17 26.60 -7.84 6.54
N ALA A 18 27.19 -9.03 6.35
CA ALA A 18 26.58 -10.11 5.58
C ALA A 18 25.30 -10.65 6.24
N ILE A 19 25.28 -10.79 7.58
CA ILE A 19 24.12 -11.21 8.37
C ILE A 19 22.98 -10.20 8.22
N ILE A 20 23.24 -8.91 8.40
CA ILE A 20 22.22 -7.85 8.20
C ILE A 20 21.67 -7.92 6.78
N SER A 21 22.55 -8.06 5.79
CA SER A 21 22.15 -8.13 4.38
C SER A 21 21.29 -9.37 4.09
N ALA A 22 21.63 -10.53 4.67
CA ALA A 22 20.86 -11.75 4.53
C ALA A 22 19.47 -11.64 5.18
N ILE A 23 19.39 -11.07 6.39
CA ILE A 23 18.14 -10.79 7.09
C ILE A 23 17.25 -9.84 6.25
N ALA A 24 17.85 -8.80 5.68
CA ALA A 24 17.13 -7.85 4.83
C ALA A 24 16.64 -8.48 3.52
N ALA A 25 17.47 -9.35 2.91
CA ALA A 25 17.10 -10.10 1.72
C ALA A 25 15.93 -11.05 2.00
N LEU A 26 15.90 -11.72 3.15
CA LEU A 26 14.77 -12.52 3.61
C LEU A 26 13.49 -11.69 3.71
N GLY A 27 13.56 -10.50 4.32
CA GLY A 27 12.41 -9.59 4.42
C GLY A 27 11.91 -9.12 3.05
N THR A 28 12.84 -8.81 2.14
CA THR A 28 12.53 -8.42 0.76
C THR A 28 11.87 -9.56 -0.01
N ALA A 29 12.38 -10.80 0.12
CA ALA A 29 11.79 -11.98 -0.49
C ALA A 29 10.38 -12.26 0.06
N ALA A 30 10.18 -12.09 1.37
CA ALA A 30 8.87 -12.23 1.99
C ALA A 30 7.86 -11.21 1.44
N PHE A 31 8.26 -9.95 1.24
CA PHE A 31 7.43 -8.96 0.56
C PHE A 31 7.11 -9.35 -0.88
N GLY A 32 8.09 -9.88 -1.64
CA GLY A 32 7.87 -10.36 -3.00
C GLY A 32 6.82 -11.49 -3.06
N LEU A 33 6.84 -12.42 -2.10
CA LEU A 33 5.83 -13.47 -1.99
C LEU A 33 4.45 -12.93 -1.58
N VAL A 34 4.41 -11.95 -0.70
CA VAL A 34 3.14 -11.29 -0.34
C VAL A 34 2.56 -10.53 -1.53
N ASP A 35 3.40 -9.86 -2.32
CA ASP A 35 2.95 -9.16 -3.52
C ASP A 35 2.47 -10.12 -4.61
N SER A 36 3.14 -11.27 -4.78
CA SER A 36 2.72 -12.31 -5.74
C SER A 36 1.34 -12.91 -5.42
N SER A 37 0.86 -12.76 -4.18
CA SER A 37 -0.53 -13.12 -3.83
C SER A 37 -1.58 -12.43 -4.71
N LYS A 38 -1.24 -11.29 -5.34
CA LYS A 38 -2.10 -10.57 -6.28
C LYS A 38 -2.58 -11.44 -7.44
N ALA A 39 -1.78 -12.42 -7.88
CA ALA A 39 -2.17 -13.38 -8.91
C ALA A 39 -3.44 -14.16 -8.54
N PHE A 40 -3.73 -14.31 -7.24
CA PHE A 40 -4.88 -15.01 -6.72
C PHE A 40 -6.00 -14.01 -6.37
N LYS A 41 -6.77 -13.61 -7.38
CA LYS A 41 -7.94 -12.72 -7.25
C LYS A 41 -7.62 -11.36 -6.60
N GLY A 42 -6.41 -10.82 -6.78
CA GLY A 42 -5.98 -9.54 -6.20
C GLY A 42 -5.33 -9.63 -4.82
N GLY A 43 -5.29 -10.83 -4.20
CA GLY A 43 -4.48 -11.11 -3.01
C GLY A 43 -4.63 -10.11 -1.86
N ILE A 44 -3.50 -9.76 -1.25
CA ILE A 44 -3.40 -8.84 -0.12
C ILE A 44 -3.91 -7.42 -0.44
N SER A 45 -3.88 -7.00 -1.72
CA SER A 45 -4.35 -5.69 -2.15
C SER A 45 -5.87 -5.51 -1.97
N ASN A 46 -6.65 -6.60 -1.91
CA ASN A 46 -8.10 -6.51 -1.68
C ASN A 46 -8.45 -5.90 -0.32
N VAL A 47 -7.57 -6.03 0.68
CA VAL A 47 -7.81 -5.49 2.04
C VAL A 47 -7.87 -3.96 2.03
N GLY A 48 -7.04 -3.31 1.20
CA GLY A 48 -7.09 -1.87 0.99
C GLY A 48 -8.23 -1.47 0.04
N TYR A 49 -8.43 -2.23 -1.04
CA TYR A 49 -9.43 -1.92 -2.06
C TYR A 49 -10.86 -1.80 -1.52
N GLY A 50 -11.20 -2.51 -0.44
CA GLY A 50 -12.50 -2.38 0.22
C GLY A 50 -12.87 -0.94 0.61
N PHE A 51 -11.89 -0.12 1.02
CA PHE A 51 -12.12 1.29 1.35
C PHE A 51 -12.39 2.14 0.11
N ILE A 52 -11.66 1.89 -0.98
CA ILE A 52 -11.91 2.55 -2.26
C ILE A 52 -13.31 2.20 -2.76
N LYS A 53 -13.65 0.91 -2.82
CA LYS A 53 -14.97 0.46 -3.27
C LYS A 53 -16.10 1.06 -2.42
N ALA A 54 -15.94 1.10 -1.11
CA ALA A 54 -16.93 1.72 -0.21
C ALA A 54 -17.12 3.22 -0.50
N ALA A 55 -16.04 3.94 -0.77
CA ALA A 55 -16.10 5.37 -1.12
C ALA A 55 -16.68 5.62 -2.52
N LEU A 56 -16.55 4.67 -3.45
CA LEU A 56 -17.12 4.75 -4.80
C LEU A 56 -18.58 4.33 -4.88
N LYS A 57 -19.08 3.55 -3.91
CA LYS A 57 -20.46 3.06 -3.91
C LYS A 57 -21.53 4.16 -4.10
N PRO A 58 -21.43 5.35 -3.47
CA PRO A 58 -22.35 6.46 -3.71
C PRO A 58 -22.36 6.95 -5.18
N PHE A 59 -21.26 6.74 -5.90
CA PHE A 59 -21.07 7.18 -7.29
C PHE A 59 -21.33 6.06 -8.31
N GLU A 60 -21.78 4.88 -7.87
CA GLU A 60 -22.04 3.73 -8.75
C GLU A 60 -22.95 4.07 -9.94
N PRO A 61 -24.04 4.87 -9.81
CA PRO A 61 -24.86 5.24 -10.96
C PRO A 61 -24.07 5.97 -12.06
N ALA A 62 -23.15 6.85 -11.67
CA ALA A 62 -22.27 7.56 -12.62
C ALA A 62 -21.32 6.57 -13.30
N LEU A 63 -20.70 5.69 -12.52
CA LEU A 63 -19.72 4.73 -13.03
C LEU A 63 -20.36 3.69 -13.98
N ARG A 64 -21.63 3.32 -13.75
CA ARG A 64 -22.39 2.43 -14.62
C ARG A 64 -22.70 2.99 -16.00
N VAL A 65 -22.62 4.31 -16.17
CA VAL A 65 -22.70 4.94 -17.50
C VAL A 65 -21.51 4.55 -18.37
N ILE A 66 -20.35 4.28 -17.76
CA ILE A 66 -19.11 3.94 -18.45
C ILE A 66 -18.97 2.42 -18.61
N ASP A 67 -19.14 1.69 -17.51
CA ASP A 67 -19.13 0.22 -17.50
C ASP A 67 -20.33 -0.28 -16.70
N HIS A 68 -21.33 -0.76 -17.44
CA HIS A 68 -22.59 -1.22 -16.85
C HIS A 68 -22.40 -2.47 -15.98
N ASP A 69 -21.49 -3.36 -16.37
CA ASP A 69 -21.39 -4.71 -15.80
C ASP A 69 -20.41 -4.75 -14.61
N ASP A 70 -19.30 -4.01 -14.70
CA ASP A 70 -18.35 -3.83 -13.60
C ASP A 70 -17.96 -2.35 -13.43
N PRO A 71 -18.82 -1.53 -12.80
CA PRO A 71 -18.59 -0.09 -12.62
C PRO A 71 -17.32 0.25 -11.82
N TYR A 72 -16.70 -0.72 -11.15
CA TYR A 72 -15.50 -0.51 -10.36
C TYR A 72 -14.23 -1.08 -10.99
N ALA A 73 -14.32 -1.66 -12.20
CA ALA A 73 -13.24 -2.37 -12.87
C ALA A 73 -11.97 -1.51 -12.99
N VAL A 74 -12.11 -0.28 -13.50
CA VAL A 74 -10.97 0.63 -13.71
C VAL A 74 -10.29 1.00 -12.38
N ALA A 75 -11.07 1.37 -11.36
CA ALA A 75 -10.53 1.70 -10.04
C ALA A 75 -9.81 0.49 -9.42
N LYS A 76 -10.37 -0.72 -9.59
CA LYS A 76 -9.76 -1.96 -9.11
C LYS A 76 -8.46 -2.27 -9.83
N ALA A 77 -8.46 -2.20 -11.16
CA ALA A 77 -7.29 -2.48 -11.98
C ALA A 77 -6.14 -1.51 -11.64
N ASN A 78 -6.42 -0.21 -11.56
CA ASN A 78 -5.42 0.80 -11.20
C ASN A 78 -4.83 0.57 -9.79
N TRP A 79 -5.68 0.18 -8.83
CA TRP A 79 -5.25 -0.16 -7.48
C TRP A 79 -4.34 -1.40 -7.45
N LEU A 80 -4.74 -2.48 -8.12
CA LEU A 80 -3.97 -3.72 -8.17
C LEU A 80 -2.63 -3.55 -8.88
N ASN A 81 -2.60 -2.72 -9.93
CA ASN A 81 -1.41 -2.39 -10.71
C ASN A 81 -0.49 -1.38 -10.01
N GLY A 82 -0.90 -0.83 -8.86
CA GLY A 82 -0.06 0.07 -8.06
C GLY A 82 0.20 1.42 -8.72
N LEU A 83 -0.77 1.95 -9.47
CA LEU A 83 -0.67 3.26 -10.10
C LEU A 83 -0.43 4.38 -9.05
N PRO A 84 0.26 5.49 -9.35
CA PRO A 84 0.43 6.57 -8.37
C PRO A 84 -0.90 7.08 -7.81
N PRO A 85 -1.01 7.34 -6.48
CA PRO A 85 -2.29 7.73 -5.87
C PRO A 85 -2.94 8.98 -6.50
N GLY A 86 -2.14 9.96 -6.93
CA GLY A 86 -2.64 11.14 -7.63
C GLY A 86 -3.38 10.79 -8.93
N ASP A 87 -2.78 9.91 -9.74
CA ASP A 87 -3.33 9.47 -11.01
C ASP A 87 -4.59 8.62 -10.82
N GLN A 88 -4.57 7.70 -9.83
CA GLN A 88 -5.73 6.89 -9.49
C GLN A 88 -6.95 7.74 -9.16
N LYS A 89 -6.78 8.74 -8.28
CA LYS A 89 -7.85 9.66 -7.88
C LYS A 89 -8.33 10.50 -9.05
N ALA A 90 -7.41 11.03 -9.86
CA ALA A 90 -7.78 11.83 -11.03
C ALA A 90 -8.60 11.04 -12.04
N ILE A 91 -8.21 9.79 -12.34
CA ILE A 91 -8.95 8.90 -13.24
C ILE A 91 -10.36 8.64 -12.69
N VAL A 92 -10.47 8.27 -11.42
CA VAL A 92 -11.75 8.00 -10.77
C VAL A 92 -12.67 9.22 -10.78
N ARG A 93 -12.16 10.41 -10.41
CA ARG A 93 -12.92 11.65 -10.49
C ARG A 93 -13.41 11.91 -11.91
N ASN A 94 -12.55 11.72 -12.91
CA ASN A 94 -12.94 11.92 -14.31
C ASN A 94 -14.03 10.94 -14.75
N LEU A 95 -13.99 9.68 -14.31
CA LEU A 95 -15.07 8.72 -14.56
C LEU A 95 -16.39 9.17 -13.93
N ILE A 96 -16.36 9.68 -12.70
CA ILE A 96 -17.55 10.22 -12.03
C ILE A 96 -18.10 11.43 -12.81
N ARG A 97 -17.22 12.33 -13.28
CA ARG A 97 -17.60 13.49 -14.10
C ARG A 97 -18.18 13.08 -15.46
N LEU A 98 -17.61 12.08 -16.13
CA LEU A 98 -18.15 11.55 -17.39
C LEU A 98 -19.54 10.93 -17.20
N GLY A 99 -19.79 10.32 -16.04
CA GLY A 99 -21.08 9.78 -15.68
C GLY A 99 -22.06 10.79 -15.08
N PHE A 100 -21.66 12.06 -14.88
CA PHE A 100 -22.51 13.11 -14.32
C PHE A 100 -23.40 13.71 -15.41
N ASN A 101 -24.69 13.38 -15.39
CA ASN A 101 -25.65 13.71 -16.44
C ASN A 101 -27.07 13.91 -15.84
N SER A 102 -28.07 14.29 -16.64
CA SER A 102 -29.41 14.60 -16.09
C SER A 102 -30.08 13.42 -15.37
N GLN A 103 -29.69 12.18 -15.68
CA GLN A 103 -30.22 10.98 -15.03
C GLN A 103 -29.52 10.66 -13.71
N THR A 104 -28.21 10.88 -13.63
CA THR A 104 -27.39 10.50 -12.46
C THR A 104 -27.24 11.66 -11.46
N ALA A 105 -27.21 12.91 -11.94
CA ALA A 105 -26.97 14.10 -11.13
C ALA A 105 -27.90 14.24 -9.92
N PRO A 106 -29.22 13.97 -10.01
CA PRO A 106 -30.10 14.07 -8.83
C PRO A 106 -29.66 13.15 -7.68
N GLY A 107 -29.26 11.91 -7.99
CA GLY A 107 -28.84 10.94 -6.99
C GLY A 107 -27.46 11.26 -6.43
N LEU A 108 -26.53 11.71 -7.28
CA LEU A 108 -25.19 12.12 -6.85
C LEU A 108 -25.23 13.36 -5.96
N ALA A 109 -26.04 14.34 -6.33
CA ALA A 109 -26.18 15.58 -5.58
C ALA A 109 -26.78 15.34 -4.19
N GLU A 110 -27.81 14.48 -4.08
CA GLU A 110 -28.37 14.07 -2.80
C GLU A 110 -27.32 13.46 -1.85
N LEU A 111 -26.28 12.84 -2.39
CA LEU A 111 -25.23 12.18 -1.60
C LEU A 111 -24.04 13.09 -1.28
N VAL A 112 -23.84 14.18 -2.03
CA VAL A 112 -22.63 15.03 -1.98
C VAL A 112 -22.97 16.43 -1.49
N LEU A 113 -24.01 17.05 -2.04
CA LEU A 113 -24.39 18.44 -1.82
C LEU A 113 -25.92 18.60 -1.92
N PRO A 114 -26.68 18.05 -0.95
CA PRO A 114 -28.14 17.94 -1.02
C PRO A 114 -28.84 19.29 -1.20
N GLU A 115 -28.30 20.36 -0.60
CA GLU A 115 -28.85 21.71 -0.68
C GLU A 115 -28.83 22.30 -2.09
N ASN A 116 -28.02 21.73 -2.99
CA ASN A 116 -27.88 22.17 -4.37
C ASN A 116 -28.37 21.11 -5.37
N ARG A 117 -29.17 20.13 -4.94
CA ARG A 117 -29.64 19.03 -5.77
C ARG A 117 -30.27 19.47 -7.10
N ASP A 118 -31.24 20.36 -7.03
CA ASP A 118 -31.98 20.79 -8.22
C ASP A 118 -31.08 21.61 -9.15
N LEU A 119 -30.23 22.48 -8.58
CA LEU A 119 -29.24 23.25 -9.33
C LEU A 119 -28.22 22.35 -10.03
N LEU A 120 -27.69 21.32 -9.36
CA LEU A 120 -26.76 20.36 -9.96
C LEU A 120 -27.41 19.53 -11.07
N THR A 121 -28.70 19.23 -10.94
CA THR A 121 -29.48 18.55 -11.99
C THR A 121 -29.63 19.46 -13.21
N ASP A 122 -29.92 20.74 -13.00
CA ASP A 122 -30.02 21.74 -14.06
C ASP A 122 -28.68 21.97 -14.77
N ILE A 123 -27.59 22.02 -14.02
CA ILE A 123 -26.23 22.10 -14.56
C ILE A 123 -25.94 20.88 -15.46
N ALA A 124 -26.25 19.67 -14.99
CA ALA A 124 -26.03 18.45 -15.76
C ALA A 124 -26.80 18.48 -17.10
N ARG A 125 -28.06 18.91 -17.06
CA ARG A 125 -28.91 19.07 -18.26
C ARG A 125 -28.36 20.11 -19.22
N LYS A 126 -27.86 21.25 -18.73
CA LYS A 126 -27.21 22.28 -19.56
C LYS A 126 -25.98 21.72 -20.28
N ILE A 127 -25.12 21.02 -19.54
CA ILE A 127 -23.91 20.40 -20.11
C ILE A 127 -24.27 19.39 -21.22
N GLU A 128 -25.30 18.56 -21.02
CA GLU A 128 -25.78 17.62 -22.05
C GLU A 128 -26.32 18.33 -23.31
N GLN A 129 -26.96 19.49 -23.13
CA GLN A 129 -27.51 20.29 -24.23
C GLN A 129 -26.45 21.11 -24.96
N GLY A 130 -25.21 21.13 -24.47
CA GLY A 130 -24.11 21.96 -24.99
C GLY A 130 -24.17 23.41 -24.54
N ASP A 131 -25.01 23.74 -23.55
CA ASP A 131 -25.09 25.06 -22.95
C ASP A 131 -23.97 25.27 -21.93
N THR A 132 -23.43 26.49 -21.87
CA THR A 132 -22.40 26.87 -20.90
C THR A 132 -23.03 27.22 -19.56
N PRO A 133 -22.67 26.54 -18.45
CA PRO A 133 -23.10 26.95 -17.11
C PRO A 133 -22.59 28.34 -16.75
N SER A 134 -23.40 29.09 -15.99
CA SER A 134 -23.02 30.40 -15.45
C SER A 134 -21.89 30.31 -14.42
N GLU A 135 -21.24 31.42 -14.09
CA GLU A 135 -20.18 31.44 -13.07
C GLU A 135 -20.64 30.93 -11.70
N ALA A 136 -21.86 31.28 -11.29
CA ALA A 136 -22.45 30.79 -10.04
C ALA A 136 -22.69 29.26 -10.07
N GLU A 137 -23.11 28.74 -11.21
CA GLU A 137 -23.29 27.30 -11.43
C GLU A 137 -21.95 26.55 -11.42
N LEU A 138 -20.92 27.10 -12.08
CA LEU A 138 -19.57 26.55 -12.05
C LEU A 138 -18.98 26.55 -10.64
N ALA A 139 -19.26 27.56 -9.83
CA ALA A 139 -18.84 27.58 -8.42
C ALA A 139 -19.47 26.46 -7.59
N VAL A 140 -20.75 26.13 -7.84
CA VAL A 140 -21.43 25.00 -7.19
C VAL A 140 -20.89 23.67 -7.68
N LEU A 141 -20.67 23.52 -8.98
CA LEU A 141 -20.04 22.33 -9.57
C LEU A 141 -18.62 22.10 -9.01
N ALA A 142 -17.84 23.18 -8.84
CA ALA A 142 -16.52 23.11 -8.24
C ALA A 142 -16.56 22.67 -6.77
N ARG A 143 -17.55 23.11 -5.99
CA ARG A 143 -17.77 22.62 -4.60
C ARG A 143 -18.13 21.15 -4.57
N PHE A 144 -18.99 20.71 -5.49
CA PHE A 144 -19.34 19.29 -5.65
C PHE A 144 -18.09 18.44 -5.94
N ASP A 145 -17.27 18.86 -6.91
CA ASP A 145 -16.01 18.21 -7.24
C ASP A 145 -15.02 18.18 -6.06
N ALA A 146 -14.89 19.29 -5.32
CA ALA A 146 -14.00 19.37 -4.17
C ALA A 146 -14.39 18.39 -3.05
N ILE A 147 -15.69 18.17 -2.83
CA ILE A 147 -16.17 17.17 -1.86
C ILE A 147 -15.87 15.75 -2.34
N ILE A 148 -16.03 15.47 -3.64
CA ILE A 148 -15.63 14.19 -4.23
C ILE A 148 -14.13 13.95 -4.00
N ASP A 149 -13.29 14.94 -4.33
CA ASP A 149 -11.85 14.86 -4.15
C ASP A 149 -11.49 14.58 -2.69
N ALA A 150 -12.07 15.30 -1.73
CA ALA A 150 -11.84 15.06 -0.31
C ALA A 150 -12.25 13.64 0.15
N ARG A 151 -13.35 13.10 -0.40
CA ARG A 151 -13.78 11.71 -0.11
C ARG A 151 -12.82 10.69 -0.70
N LEU A 152 -12.34 10.92 -1.93
CA LEU A 152 -11.36 10.06 -2.58
C LEU A 152 -10.03 10.11 -1.83
N ASP A 153 -9.55 11.28 -1.43
CA ASP A 153 -8.32 11.46 -0.65
C ASP A 153 -8.34 10.59 0.62
N ALA A 154 -9.38 10.76 1.46
CA ALA A 154 -9.53 10.01 2.69
C ALA A 154 -9.61 8.49 2.45
N ALA A 155 -10.31 8.07 1.39
CA ALA A 155 -10.48 6.66 1.07
C ALA A 155 -9.19 6.00 0.57
N PHE A 156 -8.45 6.66 -0.33
CA PHE A 156 -7.21 6.16 -0.90
C PHE A 156 -6.09 6.14 0.15
N GLU A 157 -6.01 7.14 1.02
CA GLU A 157 -5.04 7.15 2.12
C GLU A 157 -5.30 6.01 3.11
N ARG A 158 -6.56 5.80 3.50
CA ARG A 158 -6.94 4.69 4.37
C ARG A 158 -6.71 3.32 3.73
N ALA A 159 -6.97 3.21 2.43
CA ALA A 159 -6.70 2.00 1.66
C ALA A 159 -5.20 1.66 1.65
N ASP A 160 -4.34 2.64 1.37
CA ASP A 160 -2.87 2.49 1.38
C ASP A 160 -2.35 2.12 2.76
N GLN A 161 -2.80 2.83 3.81
CA GLN A 161 -2.42 2.51 5.19
C GLN A 161 -2.79 1.06 5.55
N LYS A 162 -4.02 0.63 5.24
CA LYS A 162 -4.47 -0.73 5.54
C LYS A 162 -3.68 -1.76 4.75
N PHE A 163 -3.47 -1.52 3.46
CA PHE A 163 -2.68 -2.40 2.60
C PHE A 163 -1.26 -2.55 3.14
N ARG A 164 -0.53 -1.46 3.38
CA ARG A 164 0.85 -1.49 3.89
C ARG A 164 0.96 -2.21 5.23
N ASN A 165 0.06 -1.93 6.17
CA ASN A 165 0.09 -2.57 7.48
C ASN A 165 -0.20 -4.07 7.37
N THR A 166 -1.16 -4.46 6.55
CA THR A 166 -1.52 -5.88 6.38
C THR A 166 -0.41 -6.61 5.60
N ALA A 167 0.17 -5.98 4.58
CA ALA A 167 1.30 -6.52 3.83
C ALA A 167 2.53 -6.73 4.72
N ARG A 168 2.84 -5.80 5.64
CA ARG A 168 3.93 -5.96 6.63
C ARG A 168 3.69 -7.15 7.54
N VAL A 169 2.48 -7.30 8.08
CA VAL A 169 2.14 -8.44 8.96
C VAL A 169 2.21 -9.76 8.19
N ALA A 170 1.65 -9.80 6.98
CA ALA A 170 1.74 -10.99 6.12
C ALA A 170 3.19 -11.32 5.78
N ALA A 171 4.01 -10.32 5.45
CA ALA A 171 5.42 -10.50 5.14
C ALA A 171 6.20 -10.99 6.36
N ALA A 172 5.85 -10.54 7.57
CA ALA A 172 6.49 -11.02 8.79
C ALA A 172 6.18 -12.51 9.01
N GLY A 173 4.93 -12.94 8.80
CA GLY A 173 4.56 -14.35 8.84
C GLY A 173 5.32 -15.19 7.81
N VAL A 174 5.41 -14.70 6.57
CA VAL A 174 6.18 -15.38 5.50
C VAL A 174 7.68 -15.44 5.83
N ALA A 175 8.26 -14.36 6.36
CA ALA A 175 9.66 -14.30 6.74
C ALA A 175 10.01 -15.28 7.88
N ILE A 176 9.10 -15.46 8.85
CA ILE A 176 9.24 -16.47 9.91
C ILE A 176 9.27 -17.87 9.30
N VAL A 177 8.31 -18.22 8.45
CA VAL A 177 8.25 -19.54 7.80
C VAL A 177 9.51 -19.80 6.95
N LEU A 178 9.95 -18.82 6.18
CA LEU A 178 11.17 -18.94 5.38
C LEU A 178 12.44 -19.03 6.26
N GLY A 179 12.49 -18.27 7.35
CA GLY A 179 13.60 -18.30 8.30
C GLY A 179 13.71 -19.65 9.00
N GLU A 180 12.58 -20.21 9.46
CA GLU A 180 12.51 -21.57 10.03
C GLU A 180 12.90 -22.63 9.00
N ALA A 181 12.38 -22.56 7.77
CA ALA A 181 12.73 -23.49 6.71
C ALA A 181 14.24 -23.44 6.39
N GLY A 182 14.81 -22.23 6.31
CA GLY A 182 16.25 -22.04 6.10
C GLY A 182 17.08 -22.60 7.25
N ALA A 183 16.69 -22.34 8.49
CA ALA A 183 17.37 -22.85 9.67
C ALA A 183 17.33 -24.39 9.74
N MET A 184 16.17 -24.99 9.51
CA MET A 184 16.03 -26.46 9.44
C MET A 184 16.88 -27.08 8.33
N PHE A 185 16.95 -26.42 7.17
CA PHE A 185 17.77 -26.90 6.05
C PHE A 185 19.27 -26.87 6.39
N VAL A 186 19.75 -25.81 7.04
CA VAL A 186 21.17 -25.66 7.41
C VAL A 186 21.57 -26.60 8.55
N TYR A 187 20.76 -26.68 9.60
CA TYR A 187 21.10 -27.46 10.80
C TYR A 187 20.62 -28.92 10.73
N GLN A 188 19.87 -29.29 9.68
CA GLN A 188 19.26 -30.62 9.51
C GLN A 188 18.49 -31.10 10.75
N SER A 189 17.88 -30.16 11.47
CA SER A 189 17.22 -30.38 12.75
C SER A 189 16.02 -29.45 12.89
N ALA A 190 14.95 -29.95 13.50
CA ALA A 190 13.75 -29.17 13.87
C ALA A 190 13.70 -28.93 15.39
N GLY A 191 14.86 -28.96 16.07
CA GLY A 191 14.96 -28.70 17.50
C GLY A 191 14.48 -27.29 17.87
N ALA A 192 14.00 -27.12 19.10
CA ALA A 192 13.45 -25.86 19.59
C ALA A 192 14.41 -24.67 19.43
N GLU A 193 15.73 -24.90 19.56
CA GLU A 193 16.75 -23.88 19.38
C GLU A 193 16.84 -23.38 17.92
N VAL A 194 16.73 -24.29 16.95
CA VAL A 194 16.77 -23.98 15.51
C VAL A 194 15.50 -23.20 15.11
N LEU A 195 14.35 -23.62 15.62
CA LEU A 195 13.07 -22.93 15.40
C LEU A 195 13.08 -21.54 16.04
N LEU A 196 13.60 -21.40 17.27
CA LEU A 196 13.73 -20.10 17.93
C LEU A 196 14.64 -19.15 17.13
N LEU A 197 15.75 -19.66 16.59
CA LEU A 197 16.65 -18.86 15.74
C LEU A 197 15.96 -18.43 14.44
N GLY A 198 15.26 -19.34 13.76
CA GLY A 198 14.47 -19.03 12.56
C GLY A 198 13.38 -17.99 12.81
N LEU A 199 12.67 -18.12 13.93
CA LEU A 199 11.66 -17.16 14.39
C LEU A 199 12.27 -15.77 14.62
N LEU A 200 13.37 -15.68 15.38
CA LEU A 200 14.04 -14.40 15.66
C LEU A 200 14.49 -13.71 14.38
N VAL A 201 15.12 -14.45 13.47
CA VAL A 201 15.56 -13.94 12.15
C VAL A 201 14.36 -13.46 11.33
N GLY A 202 13.28 -14.24 11.26
CA GLY A 202 12.07 -13.88 10.51
C GLY A 202 11.35 -12.64 11.05
N VAL A 203 11.26 -12.51 12.38
CA VAL A 203 10.63 -11.35 13.04
C VAL A 203 11.35 -10.04 12.72
N ILE A 204 12.69 -10.05 12.73
CA ILE A 204 13.49 -8.85 12.47
C ILE A 204 13.68 -8.56 10.96
N ALA A 205 13.49 -9.56 10.09
CA ALA A 205 13.74 -9.43 8.66
C ALA A 205 12.95 -8.30 7.99
N VAL A 206 11.64 -8.25 8.24
CA VAL A 206 10.73 -7.26 7.64
C VAL A 206 11.04 -5.82 8.06
N PRO A 207 11.20 -5.49 9.37
CA PRO A 207 11.54 -4.13 9.77
C PRO A 207 12.96 -3.70 9.41
N VAL A 208 13.92 -4.65 9.29
CA VAL A 208 15.30 -4.34 8.90
C VAL A 208 15.43 -4.08 7.41
N ALA A 209 14.68 -4.78 6.56
CA ALA A 209 14.76 -4.66 5.11
C ALA A 209 14.87 -3.22 4.55
N PRO A 210 14.00 -2.25 4.94
CA PRO A 210 14.07 -0.89 4.41
C PRO A 210 15.28 -0.07 4.85
N ILE A 211 15.90 -0.41 6.00
CA ILE A 211 17.03 0.34 6.59
C ILE A 211 18.35 -0.42 6.49
N ALA A 212 18.36 -1.57 5.82
CA ALA A 212 19.46 -2.51 5.86
C ALA A 212 20.77 -1.93 5.33
N LYS A 213 20.70 -1.19 4.22
CA LYS A 213 21.88 -0.55 3.61
C LYS A 213 22.49 0.47 4.56
N ASP A 214 21.66 1.33 5.15
CA ASP A 214 22.11 2.37 6.06
C ASP A 214 22.68 1.76 7.34
N LEU A 215 21.99 0.76 7.90
CA LEU A 215 22.43 0.02 9.08
C LEU A 215 23.78 -0.69 8.84
N ALA A 216 23.91 -1.41 7.72
CA ALA A 216 25.15 -2.08 7.36
C ALA A 216 26.31 -1.08 7.18
N SER A 217 26.05 0.06 6.53
CA SER A 217 27.06 1.10 6.33
C SER A 217 27.50 1.78 7.63
N ALA A 218 26.55 2.07 8.53
CA ALA A 218 26.82 2.68 9.82
C ALA A 218 27.67 1.77 10.71
N VAL A 219 27.32 0.47 10.76
CA VAL A 219 28.08 -0.52 11.54
C VAL A 219 29.47 -0.71 10.95
N SER A 220 29.60 -0.83 9.62
CA SER A 220 30.91 -0.93 8.96
C SER A 220 31.80 0.27 9.29
N THR A 221 31.24 1.48 9.29
CA THR A 221 31.96 2.71 9.65
C THR A 221 32.41 2.70 11.11
N ALA A 222 31.52 2.40 12.05
CA ALA A 222 31.85 2.33 13.47
C ALA A 222 32.98 1.31 13.75
N VAL A 223 32.92 0.14 13.10
CA VAL A 223 33.95 -0.90 13.22
C VAL A 223 35.30 -0.41 12.70
N MET A 224 35.33 0.29 11.56
CA MET A 224 36.58 0.87 11.05
C MET A 224 37.18 1.89 12.03
N THR A 225 36.34 2.72 12.66
CA THR A 225 36.79 3.67 13.70
C THR A 225 37.39 2.95 14.90
N PHE A 226 36.77 1.88 15.41
CA PHE A 226 37.34 1.09 16.51
C PHE A 226 38.69 0.45 16.16
N LYS A 227 38.90 0.00 14.91
CA LYS A 227 40.20 -0.51 14.45
C LYS A 227 41.31 0.54 14.50
N THR A 228 40.97 1.79 14.21
CA THR A 228 41.92 2.91 14.28
C THR A 228 42.30 3.25 15.73
N ILE A 229 41.38 3.11 16.68
CA ILE A 229 41.62 3.38 18.12
C ILE A 229 42.42 2.25 18.80
N ARG A 230 42.29 1.00 18.34
CA ARG A 230 42.99 -0.17 18.91
C ARG A 230 44.46 -0.31 18.43
N ARG A 231 44.95 0.62 17.61
CA ARG A 231 46.38 0.74 17.24
C ARG A 231 47.09 1.73 18.15
#